data_AF-R8BM83-F1
#
_entry.id   AF-R8BM83-F1
#
_cell.length_a   1.000
_cell.length_b   1.000
_cell.length_c   1.000
_cell.angle_alpha   90.00
_cell.angle_beta   90.00
_cell.angle_gamma   90.00
#
_symmetry.space_group_name_H-M   'P 1'
#
loop_
_entity.id
_entity.type
_entity.pdbx_description
1 polymer ?
#
loop_
_entity_poly.entity_id
_entity_poly.type
_entity_poly.pdbx_seq_one_letter_code
_entity_poly.pdbx_strand_id
1 'polypeptide(L)'
;MVAVTFNEFVTTLYGQTIKIVGDIDALGNWNPDQGIVLSASEYTPNNPLWSVTVNLQPGQVIEYKYINVAADSTITWEGDPNHTFTAPASCATAITNPLKGGLHAYIQAFTKLRLYPGLSQNVRFELALDIAVLK
;
A
#
# COMPACT_ATOMS: atom_id res chain seq x y z
N MET A 1 10.50 -12.33 -12.55
CA MET A 1 10.27 -11.36 -11.45
C MET A 1 9.11 -10.47 -11.83
N VAL A 2 8.34 -10.03 -10.85
CA VAL A 2 7.29 -9.02 -11.01
C VAL A 2 7.67 -7.81 -10.16
N ALA A 3 7.66 -6.63 -10.78
CA ALA A 3 7.89 -5.38 -10.09
C ALA A 3 6.62 -4.96 -9.33
N VAL A 4 6.74 -4.79 -8.02
CA VAL A 4 5.65 -4.37 -7.14
C VAL A 4 6.07 -3.09 -6.43
N THR A 5 5.26 -2.05 -6.56
CA THR A 5 5.47 -0.78 -5.85
C THR A 5 4.71 -0.79 -4.52
N PHE A 6 5.46 -0.61 -3.44
CA PHE A 6 4.96 -0.43 -2.09
C PHE A 6 4.91 1.05 -1.78
N ASN A 7 3.76 1.51 -1.28
CA ASN A 7 3.51 2.90 -0.92
C ASN A 7 3.17 2.96 0.56
N GLU A 8 3.78 3.92 1.26
CA GLU A 8 3.49 4.23 2.66
C GLU A 8 3.24 5.73 2.82
N PHE A 9 2.16 6.07 3.51
CA PHE A 9 1.74 7.46 3.72
C PHE A 9 1.98 7.84 5.18
N VAL A 10 3.17 8.37 5.47
CA VAL A 10 3.60 8.66 6.84
C VAL A 10 4.37 9.97 6.89
N THR A 11 3.90 10.88 7.75
CA THR A 11 4.59 12.13 8.04
C THR A 11 5.87 11.84 8.82
N THR A 12 6.98 12.38 8.35
CA THR A 12 8.29 12.22 8.97
C THR A 12 8.86 13.55 9.42
N LEU A 13 9.73 13.50 10.43
CA LEU A 13 10.57 14.64 10.81
C LEU A 13 11.85 14.66 9.98
N TYR A 14 12.52 15.81 9.94
CA TYR A 14 13.79 15.93 9.24
C TYR A 14 14.82 14.94 9.78
N GLY A 15 15.50 14.24 8.86
CA GLY A 15 16.49 13.21 9.18
C GLY A 15 15.90 11.83 9.47
N GLN A 16 14.58 11.66 9.44
CA GLN A 16 13.95 10.34 9.47
C GLN A 16 13.92 9.70 8.08
N THR A 17 13.98 8.38 8.04
CA THR A 17 13.89 7.58 6.81
C THR A 17 12.95 6.42 7.02
N ILE A 18 12.11 6.13 6.02
CA ILE A 18 11.24 4.95 6.03
C ILE A 18 11.92 3.80 5.29
N LYS A 19 11.89 2.60 5.89
CA LYS A 19 12.31 1.36 5.23
C LYS A 19 11.20 0.32 5.27
N ILE A 20 11.22 -0.61 4.30
CA ILE A 20 10.45 -1.85 4.32
C ILE A 20 11.38 -3.01 4.69
N VAL A 21 10.93 -3.86 5.60
CA VAL A 21 11.63 -5.05 6.11
C VAL A 21 10.65 -6.22 6.10
N GLY A 22 11.09 -7.44 5.79
CA GLY A 22 10.18 -8.58 5.70
C GLY A 22 10.88 -9.92 5.83
N ASP A 23 10.10 -10.98 5.69
CA ASP A 23 10.49 -12.37 5.95
C ASP A 23 11.40 -13.01 4.90
N ILE A 24 11.59 -12.36 3.76
CA ILE A 24 12.44 -12.84 2.66
C ILE A 24 13.80 -12.15 2.61
N ASP A 25 14.79 -12.81 2.00
CA ASP A 25 16.14 -12.27 1.79
C ASP A 25 16.12 -10.89 1.13
N ALA A 26 15.26 -10.70 0.12
CA ALA A 26 15.15 -9.43 -0.59
C ALA A 26 14.64 -8.28 0.29
N LEU A 27 13.97 -8.59 1.41
CA LEU A 27 13.51 -7.62 2.40
C LEU A 27 14.28 -7.72 3.72
N GLY A 28 15.41 -8.42 3.73
CA GLY A 28 16.35 -8.44 4.85
C GLY A 28 16.04 -9.44 5.97
N ASN A 29 15.12 -10.41 5.79
CA ASN A 29 14.79 -11.43 6.80
C ASN A 29 14.56 -10.86 8.22
N TRP A 30 13.69 -9.86 8.35
CA TRP A 30 13.40 -9.16 9.60
C TRP A 30 14.58 -8.39 10.23
N ASN A 31 15.69 -8.19 9.50
CA ASN A 31 16.80 -7.34 9.93
C ASN A 31 16.62 -5.88 9.45
N PRO A 32 16.42 -4.90 10.35
CA PRO A 32 16.25 -3.48 10.01
C PRO A 32 17.41 -2.85 9.25
N ASP A 33 18.63 -3.34 9.46
CA ASP A 33 19.82 -2.84 8.78
C ASP A 33 19.83 -3.23 7.30
N GLN A 34 19.18 -4.34 6.96
CA GLN A 34 19.04 -4.86 5.59
C GLN A 34 17.70 -4.47 4.93
N GLY A 35 16.85 -3.70 5.62
CA GLY A 35 15.63 -3.16 5.05
C GLY A 35 15.88 -2.24 3.86
N ILE A 36 14.95 -2.25 2.90
CA ILE A 36 15.03 -1.40 1.71
C ILE A 36 14.51 0.00 2.07
N VAL A 37 15.30 1.03 1.79
CA VAL A 37 14.90 2.44 1.95
C VAL A 37 13.85 2.84 0.92
N LEU A 38 12.77 3.48 1.37
CA LEU A 38 11.76 4.07 0.50
C LEU A 38 12.21 5.45 0.01
N SER A 39 11.80 5.82 -1.20
CA SER A 39 11.99 7.15 -1.77
C SER A 39 10.93 8.13 -1.28
N ALA A 40 11.36 9.33 -0.88
CA ALA A 40 10.47 10.47 -0.59
C ALA A 40 10.31 11.42 -1.79
N SER A 41 10.59 10.97 -3.02
CA SER A 41 10.57 11.83 -4.21
C SER A 41 9.22 12.48 -4.51
N GLU A 42 8.11 11.88 -4.05
CA GLU A 42 6.75 12.40 -4.20
C GLU A 42 6.18 12.95 -2.88
N TYR A 43 7.02 13.07 -1.85
CA TYR A 43 6.63 13.55 -0.53
C TYR A 43 6.34 15.05 -0.55
N THR A 44 5.17 15.42 -0.03
CA THR A 44 4.83 16.81 0.30
C THR A 44 4.12 16.84 1.65
N PRO A 45 4.03 17.99 2.35
CA PRO A 45 3.30 18.09 3.60
C PRO A 45 1.82 17.65 3.52
N ASN A 46 1.19 17.76 2.34
CA ASN A 46 -0.19 17.36 2.11
C ASN A 46 -0.32 15.95 1.48
N ASN A 47 0.80 15.34 1.07
CA ASN A 47 0.89 14.01 0.49
C ASN A 47 2.21 13.36 0.93
N PRO A 48 2.30 12.85 2.17
CA PRO A 48 3.54 12.34 2.73
C PRO A 48 3.87 10.93 2.21
N LEU A 49 3.98 10.81 0.88
CA LEU A 49 4.18 9.54 0.18
C LEU A 49 5.65 9.13 0.19
N TRP A 50 5.88 7.92 0.69
CA TRP A 50 7.12 7.17 0.54
C TRP A 50 6.86 5.96 -0.35
N SER A 51 7.74 5.67 -1.31
CA SER A 51 7.54 4.55 -2.23
C SER A 51 8.82 3.79 -2.57
N VAL A 52 8.68 2.50 -2.83
CA VAL A 52 9.76 1.67 -3.38
C VAL A 52 9.21 0.57 -4.27
N THR A 53 9.93 0.26 -5.35
CA THR A 53 9.61 -0.87 -6.22
C THR A 53 10.54 -2.04 -5.92
N VAL A 54 9.96 -3.19 -5.55
CA VAL A 54 10.67 -4.43 -5.26
C VAL A 54 10.32 -5.48 -6.30
N ASN A 55 11.32 -6.25 -6.72
CA ASN A 55 11.15 -7.36 -7.64
C ASN A 55 10.90 -8.65 -6.86
N LEU A 56 9.71 -9.22 -6.99
CA LEU A 56 9.31 -10.45 -6.32
C LEU A 56 9.15 -11.61 -7.30
N GLN A 57 9.22 -12.85 -6.80
CA GLN A 57 8.85 -14.01 -7.60
C GLN A 57 7.33 -14.01 -7.80
N PRO A 58 6.82 -14.37 -9.00
CA PRO A 58 5.39 -14.45 -9.21
C PRO A 58 4.74 -15.47 -8.26
N GLY A 59 3.62 -15.12 -7.62
CA GLY A 59 2.93 -15.97 -6.65
C GLY A 59 3.60 -16.05 -5.27
N GLN A 60 4.71 -15.35 -5.04
CA GLN A 60 5.40 -15.34 -3.76
C GLN A 60 4.53 -14.66 -2.69
N VAL A 61 4.31 -15.36 -1.58
CA VAL A 61 3.71 -14.78 -0.37
C VAL A 61 4.85 -14.25 0.49
N ILE A 62 4.68 -13.04 1.00
CA ILE A 62 5.63 -12.38 1.91
C ILE A 62 4.89 -11.80 3.11
N GLU A 63 5.61 -11.68 4.22
CA GLU A 63 5.25 -10.83 5.33
C GLU A 63 6.23 -9.67 5.43
N TYR A 64 5.73 -8.47 5.73
CA TYR A 64 6.59 -7.31 5.86
C TYR A 64 6.04 -6.29 6.85
N LYS A 65 6.94 -5.39 7.27
CA LYS A 65 6.62 -4.17 7.97
C LYS A 65 7.41 -2.97 7.47
N TYR A 66 6.87 -1.79 7.71
CA TYR A 66 7.59 -0.53 7.64
C TYR A 66 8.24 -0.18 8.98
N ILE A 67 9.41 0.42 8.89
CA ILE A 67 10.14 0.99 10.02
C ILE A 67 10.48 2.45 9.74
N ASN A 68 10.43 3.28 10.78
CA ASN A 68 10.99 4.63 10.79
C ASN A 68 12.35 4.57 11.49
N VAL A 69 13.39 4.97 10.78
CA VAL A 69 14.74 5.13 11.32
C VAL A 69 14.98 6.61 11.55
N ALA A 70 15.15 6.99 12.82
CA ALA A 70 15.44 8.37 13.20
C ALA A 70 16.90 8.77 12.90
N ALA A 71 17.19 10.07 12.98
CA ALA A 71 18.52 10.61 12.70
C ALA A 71 19.61 10.07 13.64
N ASP A 72 19.24 9.63 14.84
CA ASP A 72 20.11 8.98 15.82
C ASP A 72 20.16 7.44 15.67
N SER A 73 19.63 6.91 14.57
CA SER A 73 19.48 5.47 14.28
C SER A 73 18.50 4.71 15.17
N THR A 74 17.67 5.40 15.97
CA THR A 74 16.56 4.73 16.69
C THR A 74 15.56 4.18 15.68
N ILE A 75 15.15 2.92 15.88
CA ILE A 75 14.23 2.21 14.98
C ILE A 75 12.87 2.05 15.66
N THR A 76 11.83 2.57 15.01
CA THR A 76 10.44 2.38 15.42
C THR A 76 9.72 1.54 14.37
N TRP A 77 9.17 0.41 14.79
CA TRP A 77 8.36 -0.46 13.95
C TRP A 77 6.92 0.03 13.89
N GLU A 78 6.26 -0.20 12.76
CA GLU A 78 4.80 -0.09 12.73
C GLU A 78 4.13 -1.13 13.65
N GLY A 79 2.90 -0.82 14.07
CA GLY A 79 2.13 -1.66 14.97
C GLY A 79 1.81 -3.04 14.40
N ASP A 80 1.50 -3.99 15.28
CA ASP A 80 1.03 -5.32 14.87
C ASP A 80 -0.40 -5.29 14.33
N PRO A 81 -0.78 -6.26 13.47
CA PRO A 81 0.02 -7.40 12.97
C PRO A 81 0.97 -7.03 11.80
N ASN A 82 1.80 -7.99 11.37
CA ASN A 82 2.54 -7.89 10.10
C ASN A 82 1.58 -7.72 8.91
N HIS A 83 2.03 -7.01 7.87
CA HIS A 83 1.32 -7.06 6.59
C HIS A 83 1.64 -8.38 5.88
N THR A 84 0.67 -8.91 5.15
CA THR A 84 0.87 -10.06 4.25
C THR A 84 0.55 -9.65 2.82
N PHE A 85 1.40 -10.04 1.87
CA PHE A 85 1.18 -9.74 0.45
C PHE A 85 1.53 -10.94 -0.43
N THR A 86 0.69 -11.21 -1.42
CA THR A 86 0.93 -12.24 -2.44
C THR A 86 1.21 -11.56 -3.77
N ALA A 87 2.42 -11.73 -4.29
CA ALA A 87 2.81 -11.21 -5.59
C ALA A 87 1.98 -11.87 -6.70
N PRO A 88 1.55 -11.11 -7.74
CA PRO A 88 0.77 -11.68 -8.83
C PRO A 88 1.58 -12.72 -9.63
N ALA A 89 0.94 -13.80 -10.07
CA ALA A 89 1.60 -14.98 -10.65
C ALA A 89 2.06 -14.83 -12.12
N SER A 90 1.66 -13.77 -12.82
CA SER A 90 2.11 -13.38 -14.17
C SER A 90 1.53 -11.99 -14.49
N CYS A 91 1.66 -11.47 -15.73
CA CYS A 91 1.12 -10.17 -16.19
C CYS A 91 -0.41 -10.04 -16.03
N ALA A 92 -0.91 -10.04 -14.81
CA ALA A 92 -2.14 -9.38 -14.48
C ALA A 92 -1.82 -7.89 -14.48
N THR A 93 -2.16 -7.22 -15.59
CA THR A 93 -2.40 -5.79 -15.62
C THR A 93 -3.12 -5.44 -14.32
N ALA A 94 -2.53 -4.55 -13.52
CA ALA A 94 -3.09 -4.19 -12.22
C ALA A 94 -4.57 -3.83 -12.39
N ILE A 95 -5.47 -4.75 -12.00
CA ILE A 95 -6.80 -4.33 -11.59
C ILE A 95 -6.53 -3.73 -10.23
N THR A 96 -6.31 -2.41 -10.22
CA THR A 96 -6.32 -1.61 -9.00
C THR A 96 -7.52 -2.06 -8.20
N ASN A 97 -7.27 -2.70 -7.05
CA ASN A 97 -8.33 -3.06 -6.12
C ASN A 97 -9.13 -1.78 -5.83
N PRO A 98 -10.43 -1.69 -6.20
CA PRO A 98 -11.19 -0.46 -6.08
C PRO A 98 -11.41 0.00 -4.62
N LEU A 99 -10.94 -0.77 -3.62
CA LEU A 99 -11.28 -0.57 -2.22
C LEU A 99 -10.24 0.18 -1.36
N LYS A 100 -9.05 0.49 -1.87
CA LYS A 100 -8.11 1.40 -1.17
C LYS A 100 -8.32 2.89 -1.48
N GLY A 101 -9.48 3.24 -2.05
CA GLY A 101 -9.98 4.60 -2.18
C GLY A 101 -11.12 4.95 -1.21
N GLY A 102 -11.41 4.11 -0.21
CA GLY A 102 -12.65 4.14 0.57
C GLY A 102 -13.06 5.52 1.14
N LEU A 103 -12.14 6.29 1.71
CA LEU A 103 -12.50 7.60 2.28
C LEU A 103 -12.60 8.71 1.22
N HIS A 104 -11.75 8.66 0.18
CA HIS A 104 -11.73 9.67 -0.88
C HIS A 104 -12.89 9.49 -1.88
N ALA A 105 -13.27 8.24 -2.15
CA ALA A 105 -14.43 7.88 -2.97
C ALA A 105 -15.76 8.17 -2.25
N TYR A 106 -15.81 8.00 -0.92
CA TYR A 106 -17.00 8.33 -0.12
C TYR A 106 -17.32 9.84 -0.16
N ILE A 107 -16.31 10.71 0.00
CA ILE A 107 -16.51 12.17 -0.07
C ILE A 107 -16.96 12.61 -1.47
N GLN A 108 -16.41 12.03 -2.54
CA GLN A 108 -16.84 12.34 -3.91
C GLN A 108 -18.27 11.86 -4.19
N ALA A 109 -18.68 10.69 -3.68
CA ALA A 109 -20.04 10.17 -3.81
C ALA A 109 -21.08 11.07 -3.11
N PHE A 110 -20.78 11.56 -1.90
CA PHE A 110 -21.67 12.49 -1.19
C PHE A 110 -21.78 13.87 -1.86
N THR A 111 -20.70 14.33 -2.49
CA THR A 111 -20.70 15.61 -3.22
C THR A 111 -21.53 15.50 -4.51
N LYS A 112 -21.45 14.36 -5.21
CA LYS A 112 -22.31 14.08 -6.37
C LYS A 112 -23.80 14.01 -6.01
N LEU A 113 -24.15 13.48 -4.83
CA LEU A 113 -25.53 13.43 -4.36
C LEU A 113 -26.14 14.83 -4.13
N ARG A 114 -25.34 15.83 -3.74
CA ARG A 114 -25.79 17.22 -3.62
C ARG A 114 -25.99 17.94 -4.96
N LEU A 115 -25.34 17.49 -6.03
CA LEU A 115 -25.39 18.14 -7.35
C LEU A 115 -26.50 17.60 -8.27
N TYR A 116 -27.12 16.47 -7.92
CA TYR A 116 -28.18 15.84 -8.72
C TYR A 116 -29.35 15.38 -7.83
N PRO A 117 -30.30 16.27 -7.49
CA PRO A 117 -31.37 15.99 -6.51
C PRO A 117 -32.46 15.01 -7.00
N GLY A 118 -32.22 14.21 -8.05
CA GLY A 118 -33.21 13.35 -8.70
C GLY A 118 -32.95 11.83 -8.67
N LEU A 119 -31.86 11.35 -8.07
CA LEU A 119 -31.57 9.91 -8.01
C LEU A 119 -32.19 9.30 -6.74
N SER A 120 -33.18 8.42 -6.94
CA SER A 120 -33.85 7.66 -5.89
C SER A 120 -32.85 6.83 -5.06
N GLN A 121 -32.98 6.87 -3.73
CA GLN A 121 -32.13 6.25 -2.70
C GLN A 121 -32.07 4.70 -2.74
N ASN A 122 -32.62 4.06 -3.77
CA ASN A 122 -32.80 2.60 -3.84
C ASN A 122 -31.83 1.87 -4.78
N VAL A 123 -30.77 2.52 -5.28
CA VAL A 123 -29.68 1.79 -5.96
C VAL A 123 -28.74 1.23 -4.90
N ARG A 124 -29.04 0.00 -4.47
CA ARG A 124 -28.25 -0.77 -3.51
C ARG A 124 -26.79 -0.86 -3.98
N PHE A 125 -25.88 -0.45 -3.10
CA PHE A 125 -24.46 -0.74 -3.20
C PHE A 125 -24.25 -2.24 -2.98
N GLU A 126 -24.27 -3.03 -4.06
CA GLU A 126 -23.86 -4.43 -4.01
C GLU A 126 -22.37 -4.51 -4.37
N LEU A 127 -21.54 -4.67 -3.32
CA LEU A 127 -20.19 -5.21 -3.42
C LEU A 127 -20.30 -6.69 -3.82
N ALA A 128 -20.31 -6.99 -5.12
CA ALA A 128 -20.19 -8.35 -5.61
C ALA A 128 -18.75 -8.59 -6.09
N LEU A 129 -18.01 -9.31 -5.23
CA LEU A 129 -16.78 -10.02 -5.54
C LEU A 129 -17.16 -11.20 -6.44
N ASP A 130 -16.81 -11.18 -7.73
CA ASP A 130 -16.97 -12.37 -8.59
C ASP A 130 -15.59 -12.84 -9.09
N ILE A 131 -15.07 -13.85 -8.41
CA ILE A 131 -13.90 -14.64 -8.78
C ILE A 131 -14.41 -16.04 -9.15
N ALA A 132 -14.43 -16.38 -10.44
CA ALA A 132 -14.46 -17.76 -10.97
C ALA A 132 -13.84 -17.75 -12.38
N VAL A 133 -12.57 -18.11 -12.54
CA VAL A 133 -12.05 -19.42 -12.98
C VAL A 133 -12.50 -19.83 -14.40
N LEU A 134 -11.52 -19.79 -15.32
CA LEU A 134 -11.30 -20.67 -16.48
C LEU A 134 -12.50 -21.46 -17.05
N LYS A 135 -13.02 -21.03 -18.21
CA LYS A 135 -13.12 -21.79 -19.48
C LYS A 135 -13.61 -20.89 -20.61
#